data_AF-A0A1I2CL09-F1
#
_entry.id   AF-A0A1I2CL09-F1
#
_cell.length_a   1.000
_cell.length_b   1.000
_cell.length_c   1.000
_cell.angle_alpha   90.00
_cell.angle_beta   90.00
_cell.angle_gamma   90.00
#
_symmetry.space_group_name_H-M   'P 1'
#
loop_
_entity.id
_entity.type
_entity.pdbx_description
1 polymer ?
#
loop_
_entity_poly.entity_id
_entity_poly.type
_entity_poly.pdbx_seq_one_letter_code
_entity_poly.pdbx_strand_id
1 'polypeptide(L)'
;MSAVRAVVFAGAALAALWAASVCAQSADYAAQVEQARAERVTKLKQADGYLTLIASGWLEPGDNTIGSAADNRFQVPGTADQLGVLHLNADGSVQLRTLGVNRVTVDDKVVAFTPMLTQGAHGERKPTRAYLGAERYLYVVESGKQRGLRVKDNAAPLRTHFPGIPYFPIHPSWKIEAQWQAFTTPHTLRIANVVGTETDESVPGQAVFERNGQRYTLTPMEEDGRLFFVFSDRTAGKLTYGGARFLYADKAKDGKVMLDFNLAENPPCAITPHVVCPLAPPENRLRLEVNAGEKKFQGAGH
;
A
#
# COMPACT_ATOMS: atom_id res chain seq x y z
N MET A 1 3.02 18.69 -75.23
CA MET A 1 3.02 19.81 -74.26
C MET A 1 1.59 19.92 -73.75
N SER A 2 1.20 19.76 -72.50
CA SER A 2 1.90 19.68 -71.22
C SER A 2 1.01 18.83 -70.29
N ALA A 3 1.60 17.88 -69.58
CA ALA A 3 0.98 17.18 -68.46
C ALA A 3 1.65 17.68 -67.17
N VAL A 4 0.99 17.43 -66.04
CA VAL A 4 1.38 17.66 -64.64
C VAL A 4 0.63 18.82 -63.98
N ARG A 5 -0.42 18.47 -63.23
CA ARG A 5 -0.60 18.91 -61.83
C ARG A 5 -1.72 18.12 -61.15
N ALA A 6 -1.53 17.89 -59.84
CA ALA A 6 -2.50 17.51 -58.81
C ALA A 6 -2.47 16.05 -58.31
N VAL A 7 -1.39 15.68 -57.62
CA VAL A 7 -1.42 14.63 -56.58
C VAL A 7 -0.51 15.06 -55.42
N VAL A 8 -1.01 15.83 -54.44
CA VAL A 8 -0.28 16.02 -53.15
C VAL A 8 -1.21 16.16 -51.92
N PHE A 9 -2.50 16.52 -52.02
CA PHE A 9 -3.25 16.95 -50.82
C PHE A 9 -3.89 15.86 -49.93
N ALA A 10 -3.89 14.57 -50.30
CA ALA A 10 -4.62 13.53 -49.54
C ALA A 10 -3.86 12.95 -48.33
N GLY A 11 -2.52 12.99 -48.33
CA GLY A 11 -1.70 12.36 -47.27
C GLY A 11 -1.65 13.15 -45.95
N ALA A 12 -1.74 14.48 -46.01
CA ALA A 12 -1.62 15.34 -44.83
C ALA A 12 -2.87 15.32 -43.93
N ALA A 13 -4.06 15.18 -44.52
CA ALA A 13 -5.32 15.17 -43.77
C ALA A 13 -5.52 13.89 -42.95
N LEU A 14 -5.14 12.72 -43.50
CA LEU A 14 -5.18 11.43 -42.79
C LEU A 14 -4.15 11.35 -41.65
N ALA A 15 -2.93 11.88 -41.86
CA ALA A 15 -1.92 11.96 -40.82
C ALA A 15 -2.33 12.91 -39.67
N ALA A 16 -2.97 14.03 -39.98
CA ALA A 16 -3.48 14.98 -38.99
C ALA A 16 -4.65 14.40 -38.16
N LEU A 17 -5.56 13.66 -38.79
CA LEU A 17 -6.67 12.97 -38.09
C LEU A 17 -6.17 11.84 -37.18
N TRP A 18 -5.17 11.06 -37.62
CA TRP A 18 -4.51 10.05 -36.79
C TRP A 18 -3.75 10.67 -35.62
N ALA A 19 -2.98 11.74 -35.85
CA ALA A 19 -2.25 12.44 -34.80
C ALA A 19 -3.21 13.07 -33.77
N ALA A 20 -4.31 13.67 -34.22
CA ALA A 20 -5.33 14.23 -33.31
C ALA A 20 -6.01 13.16 -32.46
N SER A 21 -6.31 11.99 -33.03
CA SER A 21 -6.89 10.85 -32.30
C SER A 21 -5.94 10.27 -31.25
N VAL A 22 -4.66 10.09 -31.60
CA VAL A 22 -3.63 9.61 -30.66
C VAL A 22 -3.39 10.63 -29.54
N CYS A 23 -3.33 11.93 -29.87
CA CYS A 23 -3.22 12.99 -28.87
C CYS A 23 -4.43 12.99 -27.91
N ALA A 24 -5.66 12.88 -28.41
CA ALA A 24 -6.85 12.83 -27.58
C ALA A 24 -6.89 11.59 -26.67
N GLN A 25 -6.52 10.40 -27.18
CA GLN A 25 -6.45 9.17 -26.39
C GLN A 25 -5.34 9.23 -25.33
N SER A 26 -4.21 9.89 -25.63
CA SER A 26 -3.15 10.11 -24.66
C SER A 26 -3.52 11.11 -23.55
N ALA A 27 -4.30 12.15 -23.90
CA ALA A 27 -4.80 13.13 -22.95
C ALA A 27 -5.85 12.52 -22.00
N ASP A 28 -6.75 11.69 -22.54
CA ASP A 28 -7.72 10.91 -21.75
C ASP A 28 -6.99 9.96 -20.78
N TYR A 29 -5.98 9.25 -21.25
CA TYR A 29 -5.17 8.37 -20.38
C TYR A 29 -4.43 9.14 -19.26
N ALA A 30 -3.80 10.27 -19.59
CA ALA A 30 -3.12 11.08 -18.58
C ALA A 30 -4.11 11.57 -17.51
N ALA A 31 -5.32 11.98 -17.90
CA ALA A 31 -6.37 12.37 -16.97
C ALA A 31 -6.80 11.21 -16.05
N GLN A 32 -6.92 9.99 -16.58
CA GLN A 32 -7.22 8.79 -15.79
C GLN A 32 -6.14 8.52 -14.73
N VAL A 33 -4.86 8.65 -15.09
CA VAL A 33 -3.75 8.47 -14.14
C VAL A 33 -3.77 9.55 -13.06
N GLU A 34 -4.01 10.81 -13.42
CA GLU A 34 -4.11 11.89 -12.42
C GLU A 34 -5.33 11.73 -11.51
N GLN A 35 -6.46 11.26 -12.03
CA GLN A 35 -7.62 10.89 -11.21
C GLN A 35 -7.25 9.78 -10.22
N ALA A 36 -6.60 8.71 -10.67
CA ALA A 36 -6.17 7.62 -9.79
C ALA A 36 -5.19 8.10 -8.71
N ARG A 37 -4.27 9.03 -9.03
CA ARG A 37 -3.39 9.69 -8.05
C ARG A 37 -4.17 10.49 -7.02
N ALA A 38 -5.19 11.24 -7.43
CA ALA A 38 -6.05 11.99 -6.51
C ALA A 38 -6.88 11.06 -5.59
N GLU A 39 -7.37 9.94 -6.13
CA GLU A 39 -8.07 8.90 -5.37
C GLU A 39 -7.13 8.23 -4.35
N ARG A 40 -5.89 7.93 -4.74
CA ARG A 40 -4.85 7.42 -3.86
C ARG A 40 -4.60 8.36 -2.68
N VAL A 41 -4.44 9.66 -2.93
CA VAL A 41 -4.29 10.67 -1.87
C VAL A 41 -5.53 10.75 -0.97
N THR A 42 -6.72 10.67 -1.56
CA THR A 42 -7.99 10.67 -0.81
C THR A 42 -8.07 9.47 0.13
N LYS A 43 -7.74 8.26 -0.36
CA LYS A 43 -7.70 7.03 0.45
C LYS A 43 -6.72 7.15 1.61
N LEU A 44 -5.52 7.68 1.37
CA LEU A 44 -4.52 7.87 2.43
C LEU A 44 -5.01 8.82 3.54
N LYS A 45 -5.79 9.85 3.19
CA LYS A 45 -6.35 10.85 4.10
C LYS A 45 -7.64 10.43 4.82
N GLN A 46 -8.19 9.25 4.53
CA GLN A 46 -9.37 8.74 5.23
C GLN A 46 -9.14 8.68 6.75
N ALA A 47 -10.22 8.76 7.53
CA ALA A 47 -10.15 8.81 9.00
C ALA A 47 -9.57 7.53 9.63
N ASP A 48 -9.60 6.42 8.89
CA ASP A 48 -8.93 5.18 9.25
C ASP A 48 -7.86 4.80 8.22
N GLY A 49 -7.33 5.77 7.48
CA GLY A 49 -6.21 5.62 6.54
C GLY A 49 -4.86 5.45 7.24
N TYR A 50 -3.78 5.26 6.47
CA TYR A 50 -2.44 5.06 7.04
C TYR A 50 -1.81 6.32 7.62
N LEU A 51 -2.24 7.51 7.17
CA LEU A 51 -1.70 8.79 7.66
C LEU A 51 -2.12 9.13 9.09
N THR A 52 -3.08 8.38 9.66
CA THR A 52 -3.53 8.56 11.05
C THR A 52 -2.70 7.79 12.06
N LEU A 53 -1.83 6.87 11.63
CA LEU A 53 -1.04 6.06 12.57
C LEU A 53 0.00 6.93 13.29
N ILE A 54 -0.04 6.90 14.63
CA ILE A 54 0.86 7.69 15.49
C ILE A 54 1.68 6.85 16.47
N ALA A 55 1.30 5.58 16.69
CA ALA A 55 2.05 4.66 17.54
C ALA A 55 1.76 3.21 17.15
N SER A 56 2.76 2.35 17.35
CA SER A 56 2.63 0.90 17.14
C SER A 56 3.73 0.14 17.86
N GLY A 57 3.52 -1.15 18.11
CA GLY A 57 4.59 -2.07 18.47
C GLY A 57 4.07 -3.43 18.90
N TRP A 58 4.96 -4.40 19.02
CA TRP A 58 4.60 -5.77 19.42
C TRP A 58 4.44 -5.88 20.94
N LEU A 59 3.37 -6.57 21.37
CA LEU A 59 3.13 -6.88 22.76
C LEU A 59 4.11 -7.96 23.23
N GLU A 60 4.55 -7.83 24.47
CA GLU A 60 5.20 -8.91 25.22
C GLU A 60 4.17 -9.71 26.03
N PRO A 61 4.43 -10.98 26.35
CA PRO A 61 3.59 -11.75 27.26
C PRO A 61 3.37 -11.00 28.58
N GLY A 62 2.12 -10.94 29.06
CA GLY A 62 1.75 -10.20 30.25
C GLY A 62 1.41 -8.73 30.01
N ASP A 63 1.75 -7.86 30.97
CA ASP A 63 1.33 -6.46 30.99
C ASP A 63 2.16 -5.57 30.07
N ASN A 64 1.48 -4.79 29.22
CA ASN A 64 2.07 -3.80 28.33
C ASN A 64 1.44 -2.43 28.63
N THR A 65 2.21 -1.51 29.22
CA THR A 65 1.75 -0.18 29.62
C THR A 65 1.59 0.77 28.43
N ILE A 66 0.57 1.62 28.48
CA ILE A 66 0.22 2.60 27.44
C ILE A 66 0.02 3.96 28.11
N GLY A 67 0.58 5.00 27.52
CA GLY A 67 0.41 6.38 27.98
C GLY A 67 1.43 7.32 27.32
N SER A 68 1.41 8.59 27.67
CA SER A 68 2.37 9.57 27.14
C SER A 68 3.70 9.61 27.89
N ALA A 69 3.75 9.08 29.12
CA ALA A 69 4.98 9.06 29.91
C ALA A 69 6.03 8.09 29.33
N ALA A 70 7.31 8.43 29.51
CA ALA A 70 8.43 7.73 28.87
C ALA A 70 8.66 6.29 29.38
N ASP A 71 8.15 5.98 30.58
CA ASP A 71 8.21 4.66 31.20
C ASP A 71 7.11 3.71 30.69
N ASN A 72 6.19 4.19 29.85
CA ASN A 72 5.27 3.31 29.15
C ASN A 72 6.00 2.52 28.06
N ARG A 73 5.65 1.24 27.95
CA ARG A 73 6.09 0.42 26.82
C ARG A 73 5.64 1.02 25.49
N PHE A 74 4.38 1.46 25.44
CA PHE A 74 3.82 2.12 24.27
C PHE A 74 3.58 3.60 24.56
N GLN A 75 4.50 4.44 24.10
CA GLN A 75 4.37 5.88 24.18
C GLN A 75 3.34 6.37 23.15
N VAL A 76 2.29 7.03 23.64
CA VAL A 76 1.22 7.58 22.82
C VAL A 76 1.10 9.09 23.08
N PRO A 77 1.69 9.93 22.22
CA PRO A 77 1.67 11.37 22.39
C PRO A 77 0.25 11.94 22.49
N GLY A 78 0.08 12.97 23.32
CA GLY A 78 -1.20 13.66 23.49
C GLY A 78 -2.26 12.89 24.28
N THR A 79 -1.89 11.81 24.97
CA THR A 79 -2.73 11.08 25.93
C THR A 79 -2.31 11.37 27.38
N ALA A 80 -3.04 10.82 28.36
CA ALA A 80 -2.63 10.87 29.75
C ALA A 80 -1.32 10.08 29.99
N ASP A 81 -0.56 10.49 31.01
CA ASP A 81 0.73 9.89 31.37
C ASP A 81 0.64 8.37 31.51
N GLN A 82 -0.41 7.89 32.17
CA GLN A 82 -0.70 6.47 32.35
C GLN A 82 -2.14 6.23 31.89
N LEU A 83 -2.31 5.74 30.67
CA LEU A 83 -3.62 5.53 30.04
C LEU A 83 -4.26 4.22 30.49
N GLY A 84 -3.49 3.13 30.44
CA GLY A 84 -3.98 1.77 30.63
C GLY A 84 -2.93 0.71 30.35
N VAL A 85 -3.35 -0.55 30.39
CA VAL A 85 -2.50 -1.72 30.20
C VAL A 85 -3.19 -2.68 29.24
N LEU A 86 -2.47 -3.15 28.22
CA LEU A 86 -2.85 -4.33 27.45
C LEU A 86 -2.18 -5.55 28.07
N HIS A 87 -2.99 -6.50 28.55
CA HIS A 87 -2.51 -7.79 29.02
C HIS A 87 -2.58 -8.81 27.88
N LEU A 88 -1.44 -9.40 27.49
CA LEU A 88 -1.36 -10.51 26.55
C LEU A 88 -1.34 -11.84 27.31
N ASN A 89 -2.41 -12.60 27.21
CA ASN A 89 -2.54 -13.93 27.81
C ASN A 89 -1.70 -14.97 27.04
N ALA A 90 -1.40 -16.09 27.70
CA ALA A 90 -0.66 -17.20 27.11
C ALA A 90 -1.37 -17.85 25.90
N ASP A 91 -2.69 -17.73 25.81
CA ASP A 91 -3.51 -18.20 24.68
C ASP A 91 -3.52 -17.22 23.49
N GLY A 92 -2.84 -16.07 23.61
CA GLY A 92 -2.80 -15.02 22.59
C GLY A 92 -3.98 -14.05 22.61
N SER A 93 -4.93 -14.20 23.54
CA SER A 93 -5.99 -13.21 23.76
C SER A 93 -5.45 -11.95 24.45
N VAL A 94 -6.03 -10.80 24.11
CA VAL A 94 -5.61 -9.50 24.66
C VAL A 94 -6.77 -8.81 25.36
N GLN A 95 -6.47 -8.23 26.53
CA GLN A 95 -7.44 -7.47 27.33
C GLN A 95 -6.87 -6.09 27.62
N LEU A 96 -7.71 -5.05 27.49
CA LEU A 96 -7.38 -3.69 27.89
C LEU A 96 -7.97 -3.42 29.27
N ARG A 97 -7.12 -2.97 30.21
CA ARG A 97 -7.52 -2.38 31.50
C ARG A 97 -7.18 -0.90 31.49
N THR A 98 -8.17 -0.04 31.72
CA THR A 98 -7.99 1.42 31.71
C THR A 98 -7.73 1.92 33.13
N LEU A 99 -6.97 3.00 33.27
CA LEU A 99 -6.74 3.63 34.57
C LEU A 99 -7.78 4.73 34.80
N GLY A 100 -8.44 4.68 35.96
CA GLY A 100 -9.78 5.25 36.22
C GLY A 100 -9.98 6.77 36.05
N VAL A 101 -8.94 7.52 35.72
CA VAL A 101 -9.05 8.96 35.35
C VAL A 101 -9.27 9.17 33.84
N ASN A 102 -9.11 8.13 33.03
CA ASN A 102 -9.14 8.22 31.57
C ASN A 102 -10.49 7.75 31.02
N ARG A 103 -11.19 8.62 30.28
CA ARG A 103 -12.41 8.26 29.55
C ARG A 103 -12.05 7.52 28.26
N VAL A 104 -11.82 6.21 28.38
CA VAL A 104 -11.70 5.31 27.23
C VAL A 104 -13.07 4.71 26.93
N THR A 105 -13.49 4.74 25.67
CA THR A 105 -14.77 4.17 25.25
C THR A 105 -14.62 3.04 24.24
N VAL A 106 -15.50 2.04 24.34
CA VAL A 106 -15.72 1.01 23.31
C VAL A 106 -17.21 0.99 23.04
N ASP A 107 -17.60 1.06 21.77
CA ASP A 107 -19.01 1.16 21.35
C ASP A 107 -19.77 2.24 22.16
N ASP A 108 -19.15 3.42 22.25
CA ASP A 108 -19.62 4.62 22.97
C ASP A 108 -19.83 4.47 24.49
N LYS A 109 -19.39 3.35 25.09
CA LYS A 109 -19.48 3.09 26.53
C LYS A 109 -18.12 3.25 27.18
N VAL A 110 -18.06 3.95 28.31
CA VAL A 110 -16.84 4.02 29.13
C VAL A 110 -16.54 2.63 29.69
N VAL A 111 -15.32 2.16 29.48
CA VAL A 111 -14.88 0.83 29.94
C VAL A 111 -13.71 0.94 30.91
N ALA A 112 -13.81 0.24 32.03
CA ALA A 112 -12.67 -0.03 32.92
C ALA A 112 -11.82 -1.21 32.40
N PHE A 113 -12.48 -2.14 31.70
CA PHE A 113 -11.91 -3.37 31.20
C PHE A 113 -12.66 -3.83 29.94
N THR A 114 -11.95 -4.30 28.93
CA THR A 114 -12.55 -4.85 27.70
C THR A 114 -11.61 -5.85 27.01
N PRO A 115 -12.13 -6.96 26.46
CA PRO A 115 -11.39 -7.74 25.48
C PRO A 115 -11.05 -6.90 24.24
N MET A 116 -9.87 -7.13 23.65
CA MET A 116 -9.41 -6.47 22.44
C MET A 116 -9.29 -7.50 21.32
N LEU A 117 -10.36 -7.65 20.54
CA LEU A 117 -10.37 -8.52 19.38
C LEU A 117 -9.47 -7.97 18.27
N THR A 118 -8.73 -8.85 17.62
CA THR A 118 -7.89 -8.54 16.47
C THR A 118 -8.70 -8.56 15.18
N GLN A 119 -8.06 -8.21 14.06
CA GLN A 119 -8.65 -8.36 12.74
C GLN A 119 -8.79 -9.82 12.29
N GLY A 120 -8.25 -10.77 13.06
CA GLY A 120 -8.12 -12.16 12.64
C GLY A 120 -6.92 -12.43 11.74
N ALA A 121 -6.71 -13.70 11.39
CA ALA A 121 -5.51 -14.14 10.67
C ALA A 121 -5.45 -13.59 9.24
N HIS A 122 -6.61 -13.33 8.64
CA HIS A 122 -6.76 -12.89 7.25
C HIS A 122 -7.56 -11.58 7.13
N GLY A 123 -7.72 -10.82 8.23
CA GLY A 123 -8.47 -9.57 8.23
C GLY A 123 -9.99 -9.75 8.16
N GLU A 124 -10.48 -10.95 8.45
CA GLU A 124 -11.87 -11.34 8.32
C GLU A 124 -12.80 -10.74 9.40
N ARG A 125 -12.24 -10.07 10.41
CA ARG A 125 -12.98 -9.45 11.51
C ARG A 125 -12.66 -7.97 11.66
N LYS A 126 -13.64 -7.21 12.16
CA LYS A 126 -13.40 -5.85 12.65
C LYS A 126 -12.76 -5.93 14.05
N PRO A 127 -11.56 -5.37 14.25
CA PRO A 127 -10.94 -5.36 15.57
C PRO A 127 -11.71 -4.45 16.53
N THR A 128 -11.63 -4.75 17.82
CA THR A 128 -12.12 -3.84 18.87
C THR A 128 -11.33 -2.54 18.80
N ARG A 129 -12.03 -1.41 18.75
CA ARG A 129 -11.44 -0.06 18.80
C ARG A 129 -11.76 0.56 20.15
N ALA A 130 -10.72 0.91 20.91
CA ALA A 130 -10.84 1.64 22.16
C ALA A 130 -10.49 3.12 21.91
N TYR A 131 -11.49 3.98 22.01
CA TYR A 131 -11.40 5.40 21.69
C TYR A 131 -10.90 6.23 22.86
N LEU A 132 -10.04 7.20 22.54
CA LEU A 132 -9.38 8.15 23.44
C LEU A 132 -9.87 9.57 23.08
N GLY A 133 -11.16 9.82 23.33
CA GLY A 133 -11.88 10.96 22.74
C GLY A 133 -12.41 10.64 21.34
N ALA A 134 -12.88 11.65 20.61
CA ALA A 134 -13.62 11.46 19.36
C ALA A 134 -12.73 11.08 18.15
N GLU A 135 -11.47 11.50 18.15
CA GLU A 135 -10.61 11.46 16.96
C GLU A 135 -9.50 10.41 17.03
N ARG A 136 -9.28 9.81 18.21
CA ARG A 136 -8.17 8.92 18.47
C ARG A 136 -8.67 7.58 19.00
N TYR A 137 -8.06 6.49 18.55
CA TYR A 137 -8.34 5.16 19.09
C TYR A 137 -7.13 4.24 18.98
N LEU A 138 -7.12 3.23 19.84
CA LEU A 138 -6.18 2.13 19.78
C LEU A 138 -6.90 0.82 19.43
N TYR A 139 -6.16 -0.11 18.87
CA TYR A 139 -6.63 -1.46 18.55
C TYR A 139 -5.46 -2.44 18.52
N VAL A 140 -5.77 -3.74 18.59
CA VAL A 140 -4.76 -4.80 18.54
C VAL A 140 -4.76 -5.43 17.15
N VAL A 141 -3.58 -5.59 16.56
CA VAL A 141 -3.35 -6.32 15.33
C VAL A 141 -2.76 -7.70 15.59
N GLU A 142 -3.01 -8.61 14.67
CA GLU A 142 -2.48 -9.97 14.66
C GLU A 142 -1.59 -10.22 13.44
N SER A 143 -0.48 -10.93 13.64
CA SER A 143 0.35 -11.48 12.58
C SER A 143 0.90 -12.83 13.03
N GLY A 144 0.31 -13.92 12.52
CA GLY A 144 0.53 -15.25 13.06
C GLY A 144 0.28 -15.29 14.58
N LYS A 145 1.28 -15.72 15.35
CA LYS A 145 1.19 -15.78 16.82
C LYS A 145 1.42 -14.43 17.51
N GLN A 146 1.89 -13.41 16.80
CA GLN A 146 2.20 -12.11 17.40
C GLN A 146 0.95 -11.25 17.54
N ARG A 147 0.93 -10.42 18.60
CA ARG A 147 -0.08 -9.40 18.84
C ARG A 147 0.61 -8.05 18.93
N GLY A 148 0.07 -7.03 18.26
CA GLY A 148 0.66 -5.70 18.22
C GLY A 148 -0.35 -4.61 18.54
N LEU A 149 0.08 -3.54 19.18
CA LEU A 149 -0.69 -2.31 19.33
C LEU A 149 -0.60 -1.51 18.03
N ARG A 150 -1.71 -0.89 17.64
CA ARG A 150 -1.73 0.28 16.75
C ARG A 150 -2.60 1.37 17.35
N VAL A 151 -2.16 2.62 17.19
CA VAL A 151 -2.92 3.81 17.59
C VAL A 151 -3.08 4.71 16.38
N LYS A 152 -4.33 5.15 16.16
CA LYS A 152 -4.71 6.09 15.12
C LYS A 152 -5.25 7.37 15.73
N ASP A 153 -4.92 8.49 15.11
CA ASP A 153 -5.38 9.83 15.45
C ASP A 153 -5.74 10.59 14.17
N ASN A 154 -6.98 11.06 14.06
CA ASN A 154 -7.42 11.86 12.92
C ASN A 154 -6.76 13.23 12.87
N ALA A 155 -6.32 13.76 14.00
CA ALA A 155 -5.55 15.01 14.07
C ALA A 155 -4.05 14.81 13.78
N ALA A 156 -3.59 13.59 13.49
CA ALA A 156 -2.18 13.30 13.25
C ALA A 156 -1.55 14.30 12.26
N PRO A 157 -0.37 14.90 12.58
CA PRO A 157 0.27 15.89 11.72
C PRO A 157 0.48 15.40 10.28
N LEU A 158 0.83 14.13 10.10
CA LEU A 158 1.04 13.53 8.79
C LEU A 158 -0.25 13.49 7.94
N ARG A 159 -1.44 13.38 8.57
CA ARG A 159 -2.73 13.46 7.89
C ARG A 159 -3.14 14.90 7.60
N THR A 160 -3.05 15.78 8.60
CA THR A 160 -3.53 17.16 8.51
C THR A 160 -2.62 18.05 7.65
N HIS A 161 -1.33 17.74 7.60
CA HIS A 161 -0.30 18.45 6.84
C HIS A 161 0.39 17.52 5.83
N PHE A 162 -0.38 16.64 5.17
CA PHE A 162 0.18 15.69 4.21
C PHE A 162 0.88 16.42 3.05
N PRO A 163 2.20 16.24 2.84
CA PRO A 163 2.95 16.98 1.84
C PRO A 163 2.67 16.55 0.39
N GLY A 164 1.86 15.51 0.21
CA GLY A 164 1.64 14.87 -1.09
C GLY A 164 2.69 13.80 -1.38
N ILE A 165 2.53 13.12 -2.52
CA ILE A 165 3.45 12.09 -2.98
C ILE A 165 4.15 12.62 -4.25
N PRO A 166 5.49 12.59 -4.30
CA PRO A 166 6.19 12.90 -5.54
C PRO A 166 5.98 11.77 -6.56
N TYR A 167 5.76 12.13 -7.83
CA TYR A 167 5.59 11.17 -8.92
C TYR A 167 6.65 11.35 -10.00
N PHE A 168 6.88 10.29 -10.78
CA PHE A 168 7.47 10.44 -12.11
C PHE A 168 6.47 11.07 -13.10
N PRO A 169 6.95 11.74 -14.15
CA PRO A 169 6.08 12.17 -15.25
C PRO A 169 5.30 10.97 -15.81
N ILE A 170 4.03 11.19 -16.14
CA ILE A 170 3.20 10.16 -16.79
C ILE A 170 3.80 9.86 -18.15
N HIS A 171 4.02 8.58 -18.43
CA HIS A 171 4.49 8.16 -19.74
C HIS A 171 3.69 6.93 -20.22
N PRO A 172 2.92 7.03 -21.32
CA PRO A 172 2.06 5.96 -21.81
C PRO A 172 2.79 4.64 -22.08
N SER A 173 4.09 4.68 -22.42
CA SER A 173 4.86 3.45 -22.63
C SER A 173 5.05 2.59 -21.37
N TRP A 174 4.70 3.11 -20.18
CA TRP A 174 4.73 2.37 -18.91
C TRP A 174 3.40 1.68 -18.59
N LYS A 175 2.40 1.82 -19.47
CA LYS A 175 1.24 0.94 -19.54
C LYS A 175 1.54 -0.18 -20.54
N ILE A 176 1.89 -1.34 -20.00
CA ILE A 176 2.44 -2.47 -20.75
C ILE A 176 1.40 -3.60 -20.78
N GLU A 177 1.09 -4.10 -21.97
CA GLU A 177 0.35 -5.35 -22.13
C GLU A 177 1.33 -6.52 -21.97
N ALA A 178 1.16 -7.30 -20.91
CA ALA A 178 1.96 -8.48 -20.63
C ALA A 178 1.21 -9.75 -21.06
N GLN A 179 1.96 -10.75 -21.53
CA GLN A 179 1.44 -12.09 -21.76
C GLN A 179 1.23 -12.79 -20.42
N TRP A 180 0.05 -13.33 -20.20
CA TRP A 180 -0.29 -14.08 -19.01
C TRP A 180 0.05 -15.56 -19.19
N GLN A 181 0.78 -16.11 -18.23
CA GLN A 181 1.09 -17.54 -18.17
C GLN A 181 0.53 -18.08 -16.86
N ALA A 182 -0.64 -18.70 -16.94
CA ALA A 182 -1.27 -19.32 -15.78
C ALA A 182 -0.47 -20.53 -15.30
N PHE A 183 -0.37 -20.72 -13.99
CA PHE A 183 0.17 -21.95 -13.43
C PHE A 183 -0.91 -23.04 -13.41
N THR A 184 -0.60 -24.21 -13.96
CA THR A 184 -1.54 -25.35 -14.05
C THR A 184 -1.50 -26.26 -12.83
N THR A 185 -0.46 -26.14 -12.01
CA THR A 185 -0.34 -26.77 -10.69
C THR A 185 -0.21 -25.68 -9.63
N PRO A 186 -0.51 -25.96 -8.35
CA PRO A 186 -0.27 -25.01 -7.27
C PRO A 186 1.19 -24.56 -7.26
N HIS A 187 1.40 -23.25 -7.23
CA HIS A 187 2.70 -22.63 -7.06
C HIS A 187 2.60 -21.64 -5.91
N THR A 188 3.69 -21.49 -5.17
CA THR A 188 3.80 -20.52 -4.09
C THR A 188 4.98 -19.58 -4.32
N LEU A 189 4.85 -18.37 -3.80
CA LEU A 189 5.92 -17.37 -3.75
C LEU A 189 6.23 -17.09 -2.28
N ARG A 190 7.51 -17.21 -1.93
CA ARG A 190 7.99 -16.92 -0.58
C ARG A 190 8.10 -15.40 -0.40
N ILE A 191 7.27 -14.84 0.48
CA ILE A 191 7.22 -13.42 0.77
C ILE A 191 7.81 -13.16 2.15
N ALA A 192 8.92 -12.40 2.19
CA ALA A 192 9.47 -11.87 3.42
C ALA A 192 8.87 -10.49 3.72
N ASN A 193 8.76 -10.11 4.99
CA ASN A 193 8.37 -8.76 5.40
C ASN A 193 9.54 -7.97 6.01
N VAL A 194 9.33 -6.68 6.26
CA VAL A 194 10.36 -5.77 6.81
C VAL A 194 10.87 -6.14 8.21
N VAL A 195 10.20 -7.06 8.92
CA VAL A 195 10.62 -7.57 10.24
C VAL A 195 11.20 -8.98 10.17
N GLY A 196 11.42 -9.52 8.96
CA GLY A 196 12.08 -10.81 8.72
C GLY A 196 11.19 -12.04 8.83
N THR A 197 9.87 -11.88 8.98
CA THR A 197 8.94 -13.02 8.89
C THR A 197 8.71 -13.38 7.43
N GLU A 198 8.53 -14.67 7.19
CA GLU A 198 8.33 -15.26 5.87
C GLU A 198 7.01 -16.05 5.80
N THR A 199 6.26 -15.88 4.71
CA THR A 199 5.06 -16.67 4.39
C THR A 199 5.13 -17.19 2.96
N ASP A 200 4.54 -18.36 2.72
CA ASP A 200 4.33 -18.90 1.38
C ASP A 200 2.95 -18.47 0.90
N GLU A 201 2.90 -17.68 -0.18
CA GLU A 201 1.66 -17.16 -0.76
C GLU A 201 1.34 -17.90 -2.05
N SER A 202 0.09 -18.34 -2.22
CA SER A 202 -0.35 -18.97 -3.47
C SER A 202 -0.36 -17.96 -4.61
N VAL A 203 0.15 -18.35 -5.79
CA VAL A 203 0.25 -17.47 -6.95
C VAL A 203 -0.44 -18.09 -8.18
N PRO A 204 -1.25 -17.32 -8.94
CA PRO A 204 -2.09 -17.87 -10.01
C PRO A 204 -1.37 -18.01 -11.37
N GLY A 205 -0.20 -17.40 -11.52
CA GLY A 205 0.53 -17.36 -12.79
C GLY A 205 1.61 -16.29 -12.79
N GLN A 206 2.08 -15.92 -13.97
CA GLN A 206 3.07 -14.87 -14.16
C GLN A 206 2.75 -13.99 -15.38
N ALA A 207 3.06 -12.71 -15.26
CA ALA A 207 2.95 -11.72 -16.33
C ALA A 207 4.33 -11.53 -16.97
N VAL A 208 4.43 -11.81 -18.27
CA VAL A 208 5.68 -11.74 -19.04
C VAL A 208 5.59 -10.60 -20.06
N PHE A 209 6.56 -9.70 -20.05
CA PHE A 209 6.61 -8.58 -20.98
C PHE A 209 8.03 -8.30 -21.47
N GLU A 210 8.15 -7.52 -22.53
CA GLU A 210 9.43 -7.13 -23.10
C GLU A 210 9.61 -5.62 -23.02
N ARG A 211 10.84 -5.20 -22.70
CA ARG A 211 11.23 -3.79 -22.67
C ARG A 211 12.69 -3.68 -23.11
N ASN A 212 12.97 -2.80 -24.06
CA ASN A 212 14.33 -2.58 -24.58
C ASN A 212 15.01 -3.87 -25.07
N GLY A 213 14.26 -4.78 -25.70
CA GLY A 213 14.77 -6.06 -26.19
C GLY A 213 15.08 -7.09 -25.09
N GLN A 214 14.73 -6.82 -23.84
CA GLN A 214 14.86 -7.76 -22.72
C GLN A 214 13.50 -8.22 -22.23
N ARG A 215 13.40 -9.50 -21.90
CA ARG A 215 12.21 -10.11 -21.30
C ARG A 215 12.25 -9.97 -19.78
N TYR A 216 11.11 -9.61 -19.21
CA TYR A 216 10.88 -9.49 -17.78
C TYR A 216 9.64 -10.28 -17.37
N THR A 217 9.63 -10.72 -16.12
CA THR A 217 8.54 -11.49 -15.54
C THR A 217 8.17 -10.89 -14.19
N LEU A 218 6.88 -10.87 -13.87
CA LEU A 218 6.36 -10.56 -12.55
C LEU A 218 5.31 -11.59 -12.15
N THR A 219 5.39 -12.06 -10.91
CA THR A 219 4.47 -13.04 -10.32
C THR A 219 3.60 -12.34 -9.27
N PRO A 220 2.28 -12.24 -9.47
CA PRO A 220 1.39 -11.62 -8.51
C PRO A 220 0.88 -12.61 -7.46
N MET A 221 0.43 -12.07 -6.34
CA MET A 221 -0.54 -12.70 -5.45
C MET A 221 -1.96 -12.23 -5.83
N GLU A 222 -3.00 -12.81 -5.25
CA GLU A 222 -4.35 -12.26 -5.34
C GLU A 222 -4.70 -11.45 -4.08
N GLU A 223 -5.19 -10.23 -4.27
CA GLU A 223 -5.71 -9.37 -3.19
C GLU A 223 -6.97 -8.67 -3.69
N ASP A 224 -8.07 -8.76 -2.94
CA ASP A 224 -9.37 -8.14 -3.25
C ASP A 224 -9.86 -8.38 -4.69
N GLY A 225 -9.66 -9.62 -5.19
CA GLY A 225 -10.07 -10.03 -6.54
C GLY A 225 -9.20 -9.48 -7.67
N ARG A 226 -8.09 -8.80 -7.35
CA ARG A 226 -7.12 -8.23 -8.30
C ARG A 226 -5.77 -8.95 -8.19
N LEU A 227 -4.95 -8.81 -9.22
CA LEU A 227 -3.55 -9.23 -9.17
C LEU A 227 -2.74 -8.17 -8.42
N PHE A 228 -2.03 -8.60 -7.39
CA PHE A 228 -1.21 -7.76 -6.53
C PHE A 228 0.27 -8.12 -6.68
N PHE A 229 1.03 -7.19 -7.25
CA PHE A 229 2.46 -7.34 -7.47
C PHE A 229 3.24 -6.53 -6.44
N VAL A 230 4.03 -7.23 -5.63
CA VAL A 230 5.09 -6.63 -4.83
C VAL A 230 6.37 -6.75 -5.64
N PHE A 231 6.92 -5.62 -6.10
CA PHE A 231 8.10 -5.61 -6.98
C PHE A 231 9.13 -4.59 -6.53
N SER A 232 10.36 -4.78 -7.01
CA SER A 232 11.41 -3.76 -6.93
C SER A 232 12.12 -3.68 -8.27
N ASP A 233 12.84 -2.59 -8.49
CA ASP A 233 13.53 -2.32 -9.74
C ASP A 233 14.79 -1.50 -9.48
N ARG A 234 15.55 -1.14 -10.53
CA ARG A 234 16.83 -0.42 -10.38
C ARG A 234 16.71 1.00 -9.84
N THR A 235 15.50 1.57 -9.75
CA THR A 235 15.25 2.85 -9.08
C THR A 235 15.17 2.75 -7.55
N ALA A 236 15.02 1.53 -7.01
CA ALA A 236 14.80 1.28 -5.58
C ALA A 236 15.95 1.81 -4.71
N GLY A 237 15.60 2.47 -3.61
CA GLY A 237 16.53 3.06 -2.65
C GLY A 237 17.15 4.39 -3.09
N LYS A 238 17.08 4.73 -4.38
CA LYS A 238 17.60 5.99 -4.93
C LYS A 238 16.48 6.98 -5.25
N LEU A 239 15.54 6.57 -6.10
CA LEU A 239 14.42 7.40 -6.56
C LEU A 239 13.08 6.91 -6.01
N THR A 240 12.96 5.62 -5.72
CA THR A 240 11.76 4.96 -5.18
C THR A 240 12.08 4.32 -3.83
N TYR A 241 11.04 3.91 -3.08
CA TYR A 241 11.24 3.22 -1.81
C TYR A 241 12.06 1.93 -1.99
N GLY A 242 12.97 1.65 -1.05
CA GLY A 242 13.95 0.58 -1.19
C GLY A 242 13.39 -0.84 -1.07
N GLY A 243 12.36 -1.03 -0.24
CA GLY A 243 11.84 -2.36 0.07
C GLY A 243 11.01 -2.99 -1.05
N ALA A 244 10.06 -2.21 -1.60
CA ALA A 244 9.17 -2.60 -2.68
C ALA A 244 8.35 -1.41 -3.18
N ARG A 245 7.68 -1.61 -4.31
CA ARG A 245 6.48 -0.88 -4.74
C ARG A 245 5.35 -1.87 -5.00
N PHE A 246 4.13 -1.37 -4.87
CA PHE A 246 2.91 -2.13 -5.09
C PHE A 246 2.34 -1.76 -6.45
N LEU A 247 1.97 -2.76 -7.24
CA LEU A 247 1.26 -2.59 -8.48
C LEU A 247 0.03 -3.50 -8.46
N TYR A 248 -1.12 -2.93 -8.78
CA TYR A 248 -2.37 -3.67 -8.88
C TYR A 248 -2.83 -3.72 -10.33
N ALA A 249 -3.26 -4.89 -10.78
CA ALA A 249 -3.84 -5.08 -12.10
C ALA A 249 -5.12 -5.92 -12.00
N ASP A 250 -5.99 -5.77 -12.99
CA ASP A 250 -7.13 -6.68 -13.13
C ASP A 250 -6.64 -8.09 -13.52
N LYS A 251 -7.48 -9.09 -13.26
CA LYS A 251 -7.18 -10.47 -13.65
C LYS A 251 -6.98 -10.59 -15.16
N ALA A 252 -6.22 -11.60 -15.56
CA ALA A 252 -5.92 -11.83 -16.96
C ALA A 252 -7.19 -12.03 -17.79
N LYS A 253 -7.21 -11.41 -18.97
CA LYS A 253 -8.28 -11.56 -19.96
C LYS A 253 -7.64 -11.90 -21.30
N ASP A 254 -8.17 -12.92 -21.97
CA ASP A 254 -7.69 -13.36 -23.29
C ASP A 254 -6.17 -13.61 -23.33
N GLY A 255 -5.64 -14.21 -22.26
CA GLY A 255 -4.21 -14.53 -22.11
C GLY A 255 -3.30 -13.32 -21.84
N LYS A 256 -3.86 -12.18 -21.43
CA LYS A 256 -3.12 -10.92 -21.24
C LYS A 256 -3.46 -10.23 -19.93
N VAL A 257 -2.50 -9.49 -19.38
CA VAL A 257 -2.66 -8.60 -18.21
C VAL A 257 -2.11 -7.22 -18.56
N MET A 258 -2.82 -6.17 -18.17
CA MET A 258 -2.34 -4.80 -18.29
C MET A 258 -1.57 -4.39 -17.02
N LEU A 259 -0.27 -4.12 -17.18
CA LEU A 259 0.60 -3.61 -16.13
C LEU A 259 0.78 -2.10 -16.33
N ASP A 260 0.15 -1.28 -15.49
CA ASP A 260 0.30 0.16 -15.54
C ASP A 260 1.24 0.67 -14.44
N PHE A 261 2.53 0.76 -14.76
CA PHE A 261 3.53 1.22 -13.80
C PHE A 261 3.38 2.72 -13.46
N ASN A 262 2.59 3.51 -14.20
CA ASN A 262 2.27 4.88 -13.78
C ASN A 262 1.39 4.91 -12.53
N LEU A 263 0.76 3.78 -12.18
CA LEU A 263 -0.05 3.55 -10.98
C LEU A 263 0.70 2.76 -9.91
N ALA A 264 2.01 2.53 -10.04
CA ALA A 264 2.78 1.87 -8.99
C ALA A 264 2.87 2.76 -7.74
N GLU A 265 2.50 2.22 -6.58
CA GLU A 265 2.37 2.94 -5.32
C GLU A 265 3.46 2.55 -4.32
N ASN A 266 3.81 3.47 -3.42
CA ASN A 266 4.59 3.15 -2.24
C ASN A 266 3.77 2.27 -1.29
N PRO A 267 4.38 1.22 -0.70
CA PRO A 267 3.76 0.47 0.39
C PRO A 267 3.48 1.37 1.60
N PRO A 268 2.50 1.05 2.46
CA PRO A 268 2.20 1.87 3.64
C PRO A 268 3.39 2.13 4.57
N CYS A 269 4.29 1.17 4.73
CA CYS A 269 5.52 1.28 5.53
C CYS A 269 6.55 2.27 4.97
N ALA A 270 6.42 2.69 3.70
CA ALA A 270 7.23 3.78 3.15
C ALA A 270 6.68 5.16 3.53
N ILE A 271 5.45 5.23 4.04
CA ILE A 271 4.74 6.45 4.41
C ILE A 271 4.74 6.63 5.93
N THR A 272 4.60 5.54 6.68
CA THR A 272 4.52 5.53 8.15
C THR A 272 5.30 4.33 8.72
N PRO A 273 6.04 4.50 9.82
CA PRO A 273 6.82 3.40 10.39
C PRO A 273 5.95 2.39 11.15
N HIS A 274 4.64 2.66 11.25
CA HIS A 274 3.70 1.89 12.08
C HIS A 274 3.07 0.69 11.37
N VAL A 275 3.57 0.35 10.17
CA VAL A 275 3.09 -0.75 9.35
C VAL A 275 4.25 -1.64 8.94
N VAL A 276 4.01 -2.96 8.97
CA VAL A 276 4.91 -3.97 8.42
C VAL A 276 4.40 -4.32 7.03
N CYS A 277 5.25 -4.25 6.01
CA CYS A 277 4.91 -4.63 4.63
C CYS A 277 5.73 -5.81 4.15
N PRO A 278 5.26 -6.52 3.11
CA PRO A 278 6.09 -7.42 2.32
C PRO A 278 7.23 -6.66 1.60
N LEU A 279 8.37 -7.33 1.48
CA LEU A 279 9.49 -6.97 0.63
C LEU A 279 9.30 -7.57 -0.76
N ALA A 280 9.92 -6.99 -1.77
CA ALA A 280 9.92 -7.58 -3.11
C ALA A 280 10.63 -8.94 -3.10
N PRO A 281 9.93 -10.04 -3.45
CA PRO A 281 10.55 -11.35 -3.55
C PRO A 281 11.58 -11.36 -4.69
N PRO A 282 12.63 -12.20 -4.62
CA PRO A 282 13.69 -12.26 -5.63
C PRO A 282 13.19 -12.32 -7.08
N GLU A 283 12.10 -13.04 -7.31
CA GLU A 283 11.43 -13.25 -8.60
C GLU A 283 10.88 -11.95 -9.20
N ASN A 284 10.47 -11.00 -8.34
CA ASN A 284 9.91 -9.71 -8.74
C ASN A 284 10.92 -8.55 -8.62
N ARG A 285 12.23 -8.85 -8.58
CA ARG A 285 13.29 -7.82 -8.60
C ARG A 285 13.74 -7.57 -10.04
N LEU A 286 13.12 -6.58 -10.67
CA LEU A 286 13.38 -6.23 -12.06
C LEU A 286 14.77 -5.61 -12.23
N ARG A 287 15.56 -6.15 -13.15
CA ARG A 287 16.82 -5.52 -13.59
C ARG A 287 16.58 -4.40 -14.62
N LEU A 288 15.54 -3.61 -14.39
CA LEU A 288 15.03 -2.53 -15.23
C LEU A 288 14.91 -1.26 -14.38
N GLU A 289 15.11 -0.07 -14.95
CA GLU A 289 14.72 1.18 -14.28
C GLU A 289 13.28 1.51 -14.63
N VAL A 290 12.38 1.45 -13.66
CA VAL A 290 10.96 1.75 -13.86
C VAL A 290 10.68 3.18 -13.39
N ASN A 291 10.92 4.13 -14.30
CA ASN A 291 10.74 5.58 -14.09
C ASN A 291 9.27 6.01 -14.27
N ALA A 292 8.37 5.38 -13.52
CA ALA A 292 6.91 5.61 -13.52
C ALA A 292 6.34 5.43 -12.12
N GLY A 293 5.17 6.02 -11.85
CA GLY A 293 4.48 5.86 -10.57
C GLY A 293 5.04 6.74 -9.46
N GLU A 294 4.81 6.32 -8.22
CA GLU A 294 5.26 7.02 -7.03
C GLU A 294 6.78 6.97 -6.87
N LYS A 295 7.39 8.11 -6.54
CA LYS A 295 8.76 8.23 -6.06
C LYS A 295 8.81 8.02 -4.55
N LYS A 296 10.02 7.93 -4.00
CA LYS A 296 10.24 7.82 -2.55
C LYS A 296 9.54 8.97 -1.82
N PHE A 297 8.64 8.62 -0.91
CA PHE A 297 7.98 9.57 -0.04
C PHE A 297 9.00 10.27 0.87
N GLN A 298 8.88 11.59 1.03
CA GLN A 298 9.84 12.42 1.77
C GLN A 298 9.33 12.83 3.16
N GLY A 299 8.07 12.53 3.50
CA GLY A 299 7.46 12.87 4.80
C GLY A 299 7.62 11.80 5.87
N ALA A 300 8.23 10.67 5.54
CA ALA A 300 8.53 9.58 6.45
C ALA A 300 9.80 9.92 7.23
N GLY A 301 9.70 10.07 8.56
CA GLY A 301 10.87 10.29 9.43
C GLY A 301 11.74 9.05 9.64
N HIS A 302 11.94 8.22 8.60
CA HIS A 302 12.65 6.94 8.62
C HIS A 302 13.48 6.74 7.35
#